data_AF-A0A7J4M0X4-F1
#
_entry.id   AF-A0A7J4M0X4-F1
#
_cell.length_a   1.000
_cell.length_b   1.000
_cell.length_c   1.000
_cell.angle_alpha   90.00
_cell.angle_beta   90.00
_cell.angle_gamma   90.00
#
_symmetry.space_group_name_H-M   'P 1'
#
loop_
_entity.id
_entity.type
_entity.pdbx_description
1 polymer ?
#
loop_
_entity_poly.entity_id
_entity_poly.type
_entity_poly.pdbx_seq_one_letter_code
_entity_poly.pdbx_strand_id
1 'polypeptide(L)' 'MRFLLKCPSCGNSMQYQTSGTYLDGKRKQCVYCGKGFLVREHIVKKL' A
#
# COMPACT_ATOMS: atom_id res chain seq x y z
N MET A 1 2.98 -12.96 0.86
CA MET A 1 3.68 -12.09 -0.11
C MET A 1 3.94 -10.73 0.52
N ARG A 2 5.08 -10.10 0.21
CA ARG A 2 5.40 -8.73 0.66
C ARG A 2 5.15 -7.76 -0.48
N PHE A 3 4.49 -6.65 -0.16
CA PHE A 3 4.22 -5.59 -1.12
C PHE A 3 4.66 -4.26 -0.52
N LEU A 4 5.25 -3.43 -1.35
CA LEU A 4 5.68 -2.10 -1.01
C LEU A 4 4.69 -1.11 -1.63
N LEU A 5 4.04 -0.35 -0.77
CA LEU A 5 2.98 0.59 -1.10
C LEU A 5 3.48 2.00 -0.89
N LYS A 6 3.42 2.82 -1.95
CA LYS A 6 3.75 4.23 -1.85
C LYS A 6 2.51 5.05 -1.52
N CYS A 7 2.58 5.78 -0.41
CA CYS A 7 1.53 6.69 0.05
C CYS A 7 1.46 7.92 -0.87
N PRO A 8 0.33 8.22 -1.51
CA PRO A 8 0.20 9.40 -2.38
C PRO A 8 0.17 10.71 -1.61
N SER A 9 -0.28 10.72 -0.35
CA SER A 9 -0.33 11.95 0.46
C SER A 9 1.01 12.35 1.09
N CYS A 10 1.87 11.38 1.36
CA CYS A 10 3.06 11.58 2.18
C CYS A 10 4.36 11.13 1.48
N GLY A 11 4.26 10.50 0.32
CA GLY A 11 5.41 10.01 -0.46
C GLY A 11 6.13 8.81 0.15
N ASN A 12 5.86 8.47 1.41
CA ASN A 12 6.51 7.37 2.11
C ASN A 12 6.12 6.00 1.54
N SER A 13 7.09 5.10 1.55
CA SER A 13 6.91 3.72 1.14
C SER A 13 6.72 2.83 2.36
N MET A 14 5.71 1.96 2.31
CA MET A 14 5.32 1.09 3.41
C MET A 14 5.29 -0.36 2.97
N GLN A 15 5.86 -1.25 3.77
CA GLN A 15 5.79 -2.68 3.51
C GLN A 15 4.52 -3.26 4.13
N TYR A 16 3.69 -3.88 3.29
CA TYR A 16 2.53 -4.65 3.70
C TYR A 16 2.80 -6.13 3.44
N GLN A 17 2.66 -6.93 4.49
CA GLN A 17 2.57 -8.36 4.37
C GLN A 17 1.10 -8.73 4.17
N THR A 18 0.80 -9.47 3.12
CA THR A 18 -0.52 -10.08 2.96
C THR A 18 -0.37 -11.50 2.44
N SER A 19 -1.28 -12.36 2.86
CA SER A 19 -1.39 -13.74 2.38
C SER A 19 -1.94 -13.80 0.96
N GLY A 20 -2.61 -12.73 0.49
CA GLY A 20 -3.18 -12.65 -0.85
C GLY A 20 -2.19 -12.15 -1.91
N THR A 21 -2.45 -12.48 -3.17
CA THR A 21 -1.73 -11.98 -4.35
C THR A 21 -2.20 -10.60 -4.80
N TYR A 22 -3.37 -10.15 -4.34
CA TYR A 22 -4.03 -8.94 -4.82
C TYR A 22 -4.30 -7.96 -3.67
N LEU A 23 -3.64 -6.79 -3.74
CA LEU A 23 -3.89 -5.64 -2.86
C LEU A 23 -4.67 -4.53 -3.55
N ASP A 24 -4.77 -4.56 -4.88
CA ASP A 24 -5.51 -3.59 -5.66
C ASP A 24 -7.01 -3.59 -5.29
N GLY A 25 -7.61 -2.40 -5.28
CA GLY A 25 -8.97 -2.14 -4.83
C GLY A 25 -9.16 -2.09 -3.30
N LYS A 26 -8.17 -2.45 -2.48
CA LYS A 26 -8.30 -2.40 -1.01
C LYS A 26 -7.95 -1.03 -0.46
N ARG A 27 -8.75 -0.51 0.48
CA ARG A 27 -8.33 0.66 1.29
C ARG A 27 -7.26 0.25 2.29
N LYS A 28 -6.17 1.02 2.33
CA LYS A 28 -5.10 0.88 3.32
C LYS A 28 -4.83 2.23 3.98
N GLN A 29 -4.51 2.16 5.27
CA GLN A 29 -4.16 3.34 6.04
C GLN A 29 -2.65 3.45 6.13
N CYS A 30 -2.17 4.65 5.83
CA CYS A 30 -0.79 5.06 5.97
C CYS A 30 -0.38 5.09 7.44
N VAL A 31 0.67 4.36 7.84
CA VAL A 31 1.19 4.38 9.22
C VAL A 31 1.92 5.67 9.56
N TYR A 32 2.47 6.37 8.57
CA TYR A 32 3.20 7.63 8.79
C TYR A 32 2.29 8.84 8.94
N CYS A 33 1.16 8.84 8.26
CA CYS A 33 0.33 10.01 8.06
C CYS A 33 -1.13 9.80 8.48
N GLY A 34 -1.51 8.57 8.87
CA GLY A 34 -2.86 8.22 9.29
C GLY A 34 -3.93 8.30 8.19
N LYS A 35 -3.60 8.76 6.98
CA LYS A 35 -4.56 8.88 5.87
C LYS A 35 -4.89 7.52 5.26
N GLY A 36 -6.17 7.26 5.08
CA GLY A 36 -6.68 6.13 4.29
C GLY A 36 -6.60 6.46 2.80
N PHE A 37 -6.04 5.56 2.01
CA PHE A 37 -6.00 5.66 0.55
C PHE A 37 -6.38 4.33 -0.09
N LEU A 38 -6.83 4.40 -1.34
CA LEU A 38 -7.18 3.22 -2.10
C LEU A 38 -5.91 2.66 -2.75
N VAL A 39 -5.62 1.39 -2.49
CA VAL A 39 -4.51 0.71 -3.10
C VAL A 39 -4.85 0.44 -4.56
N ARG A 40 -4.03 0.98 -5.45
CA ARG A 40 -4.10 0.71 -6.88
C ARG A 40 -2.87 -0.07 -7.31
N GLU A 41 -3.01 -0.92 -8.31
CA GLU A 41 -1.92 -1.71 -8.90
C GLU A 41 -0.66 -0.89 -9.24
N HIS A 42 -0.81 0.35 -9.72
CA HIS A 42 0.33 1.23 -10.02
C HIS A 42 1.09 1.79 -8.80
N ILE A 43 0.52 1.72 -7.59
CA ILE A 43 1.23 2.10 -6.34
C ILE A 43 1.73 0.90 -5.54
N VAL A 44 1.44 -0.32 -6.03
CA VAL A 44 1.88 -1.58 -5.44
C VAL A 44 3.13 -2.05 -6.16
N LYS A 45 4.24 -2.16 -5.44
CA LYS A 45 5.44 -2.83 -5.92
C LYS A 45 5.58 -4.15 -5.19
N LYS A 46 5.60 -5.28 -5.91
CA LYS A 46 5.88 -6.59 -5.31
C LYS A 46 7.37 -6.65 -4.93
N LEU A 47 7.66 -7.09 -3.71
CA LEU A 47 9.01 -7.36 -3.21
C LEU A 47 9.29 -8.86 -3.25
#